data_AF-A0A2G3PY05-F1
#
_entry.id   AF-A0A2G3PY05-F1
#
_cell.length_a   1.000
_cell.length_b   1.000
_cell.length_c   1.000
_cell.angle_alpha   90.00
_cell.angle_beta   90.00
_cell.angle_gamma   90.00
#
_symmetry.space_group_name_H-M   'P 1'
#
loop_
_entity.id
_entity.type
_entity.pdbx_description
1 polymer ?
#
loop_
_entity_poly.entity_id
_entity_poly.type
_entity_poly.pdbx_seq_one_letter_code
_entity_poly.pdbx_strand_id
1 'polypeptide(L)'
;MNNRKWILKEALRINAIENELDKKTQQDKLDEIIEKINELDCLEYERQYCIMQQDIKSRGIEICDSPVSSTKLKQKWREVFLSKLNKQEQKKIYINQFLWHGFSYEKINCISKGKARRALINHKKNEVFVFYQHKEAAYIYKNASKIKASDFDMDDDVYVVDKDFQWTYVKTHEKMCGPYFTKSK
;
A
#
# COMPACT_ATOMS: atom_id res chain seq x y z
N MET A 1 -18.76 9.01 -2.20
CA MET A 1 -19.17 8.04 -3.24
C MET A 1 -20.10 8.60 -4.34
N ASN A 2 -20.42 9.90 -4.35
CA ASN A 2 -21.45 10.45 -5.25
C ASN A 2 -20.88 11.12 -6.52
N ASN A 3 -19.73 11.79 -6.42
CA ASN A 3 -19.22 12.67 -7.48
C ASN A 3 -18.71 11.93 -8.73
N ARG A 4 -18.01 10.79 -8.56
CA ARG A 4 -17.45 10.03 -9.71
C ARG A 4 -18.50 9.50 -10.68
N LYS A 5 -19.66 9.08 -10.17
CA LYS A 5 -20.79 8.63 -11.01
C LYS A 5 -21.39 9.79 -11.80
N TRP A 6 -21.51 10.96 -11.16
CA TRP A 6 -21.99 12.16 -11.82
C TRP A 6 -21.00 12.64 -12.89
N ILE A 7 -19.71 12.72 -12.58
CA ILE A 7 -18.66 13.10 -13.54
C ILE A 7 -18.71 12.21 -14.79
N LEU A 8 -18.79 10.87 -14.61
CA LEU A 8 -18.85 9.95 -15.74
C LEU A 8 -20.10 10.18 -16.59
N LYS A 9 -21.27 10.36 -15.94
CA LYS A 9 -22.52 10.64 -16.65
C LYS A 9 -22.44 11.97 -17.42
N GLU A 10 -21.83 12.98 -16.82
CA GLU A 10 -21.72 14.31 -17.41
C GLU A 10 -20.73 14.32 -18.58
N ALA A 11 -19.60 13.63 -18.45
CA ALA A 11 -18.65 13.44 -19.54
C ALA A 11 -19.31 12.75 -20.75
N LEU A 12 -20.12 11.71 -20.53
CA LEU A 12 -20.88 11.05 -21.60
C LEU A 12 -21.89 11.99 -22.26
N ARG A 13 -22.58 12.84 -21.48
CA ARG A 13 -23.51 13.85 -22.00
C ARG A 13 -22.80 14.89 -22.85
N ILE A 14 -21.66 15.42 -22.38
CA ILE A 14 -20.86 16.42 -23.10
C ILE A 14 -20.32 15.83 -24.41
N ASN A 15 -19.86 14.59 -24.39
CA ASN A 15 -19.35 13.91 -25.59
C ASN A 15 -20.42 13.75 -26.69
N ALA A 16 -21.71 13.70 -26.32
CA ALA A 16 -22.83 13.60 -27.25
C ALA A 16 -23.24 14.95 -27.89
N ILE A 17 -22.63 16.08 -27.51
CA ILE A 17 -22.93 17.40 -28.10
C ILE A 17 -22.36 17.45 -29.53
N GLU A 18 -23.16 17.92 -30.50
CA GLU A 18 -22.70 18.05 -31.89
C GLU A 18 -21.88 19.32 -32.14
N ASN A 19 -22.24 20.43 -31.50
CA ASN A 19 -21.53 21.70 -31.62
C ASN A 19 -20.18 21.61 -30.87
N GLU A 20 -19.08 21.65 -31.62
CA GLU A 20 -17.72 21.51 -31.07
C GLU A 20 -17.32 22.65 -30.12
N LEU A 21 -17.80 23.88 -30.35
CA LEU A 21 -17.49 25.01 -29.47
C LEU A 21 -18.21 24.87 -28.13
N ASP A 22 -19.48 24.48 -28.15
CA ASP A 22 -20.28 24.25 -26.94
C ASP A 22 -19.77 23.02 -26.17
N LYS A 23 -19.41 21.95 -26.88
CA LYS A 23 -18.78 20.76 -26.31
C LYS A 23 -17.52 21.13 -25.56
N LYS A 24 -16.60 21.85 -26.23
CA LYS A 24 -15.34 22.30 -25.62
C LYS A 24 -15.59 23.17 -24.39
N THR A 25 -16.48 24.16 -24.50
CA THR A 25 -16.82 25.06 -23.39
C THR A 25 -17.35 24.29 -22.17
N GLN A 26 -18.18 23.26 -22.39
CA GLN A 26 -18.70 22.45 -21.29
C GLN A 26 -17.66 21.47 -20.74
N GLN A 27 -16.79 20.93 -21.59
CA GLN A 27 -15.67 20.08 -21.16
C GLN A 27 -14.70 20.87 -20.26
N ASP A 28 -14.31 22.08 -20.65
CA ASP A 28 -13.42 22.93 -19.87
C ASP A 28 -14.00 23.20 -18.46
N LYS A 29 -15.32 23.44 -18.37
CA LYS A 29 -16.01 23.61 -17.08
C LYS A 29 -16.06 22.31 -16.26
N LEU A 30 -16.26 21.17 -16.90
CA LEU A 30 -16.24 19.88 -16.21
C LEU A 30 -14.84 19.58 -15.66
N ASP A 31 -13.79 19.90 -16.42
CA ASP A 31 -12.41 19.72 -16.02
C ASP A 31 -12.07 20.60 -14.80
N GLU A 32 -12.50 21.86 -14.78
CA GLU A 32 -12.35 22.75 -13.61
C GLU A 32 -13.04 22.17 -12.35
N ILE A 33 -14.23 21.57 -12.51
CA ILE A 33 -14.93 20.92 -11.40
C ILE A 33 -14.17 19.67 -10.93
N ILE A 34 -13.65 18.86 -11.84
CA ILE A 34 -12.85 17.67 -11.53
C ILE A 34 -11.59 18.08 -10.76
N GLU A 35 -10.91 19.14 -11.19
CA GLU A 35 -9.71 19.65 -10.52
C GLU A 35 -10.01 20.04 -9.07
N LYS A 36 -11.05 20.85 -8.82
CA LYS A 36 -11.46 21.24 -7.46
C LYS A 36 -11.86 20.05 -6.60
N ILE A 37 -12.52 19.04 -7.18
CA ILE A 37 -12.85 17.80 -6.46
C ILE A 37 -11.57 17.05 -6.09
N ASN A 38 -10.61 16.94 -7.00
CA ASN A 38 -9.34 16.29 -6.73
C ASN A 38 -8.56 17.02 -5.63
N GLU A 39 -8.54 18.35 -5.61
CA GLU A 39 -7.95 19.14 -4.52
C GLU A 39 -8.58 18.81 -3.16
N LEU A 40 -9.92 18.76 -3.10
CA LEU A 40 -10.64 18.40 -1.87
C LEU A 40 -10.38 16.95 -1.44
N ASP A 41 -10.36 16.01 -2.39
CA ASP A 41 -10.02 14.61 -2.14
C ASP A 41 -8.58 14.48 -1.58
N CYS A 42 -7.63 15.27 -2.09
CA CYS A 42 -6.26 15.34 -1.57
C CYS A 42 -6.23 15.87 -0.13
N LEU A 43 -6.94 16.97 0.16
CA LEU A 43 -7.02 17.53 1.51
C LEU A 43 -7.68 16.57 2.50
N GLU A 44 -8.72 15.85 2.08
CA GLU A 44 -9.34 14.82 2.92
C GLU A 44 -8.36 13.68 3.21
N TYR A 45 -7.63 13.22 2.19
CA TYR A 45 -6.61 12.19 2.33
C TYR A 45 -5.50 12.62 3.33
N GLU A 46 -4.96 13.83 3.18
CA GLU A 46 -3.94 14.37 4.08
C GLU A 46 -4.45 14.47 5.53
N ARG A 47 -5.70 14.91 5.71
CA ARG A 47 -6.34 14.97 7.02
C ARG A 47 -6.47 13.59 7.64
N GLN A 48 -6.98 12.61 6.88
CA GLN A 48 -7.13 11.23 7.36
C GLN A 48 -5.77 10.61 7.72
N TYR A 49 -4.75 10.85 6.89
CA TYR A 49 -3.39 10.39 7.14
C TYR A 49 -2.81 11.01 8.42
N CYS A 50 -3.00 12.32 8.64
CA CYS A 50 -2.59 13.00 9.88
C CYS A 50 -3.26 12.39 11.11
N ILE A 51 -4.58 12.12 11.05
CA ILE A 51 -5.33 11.48 12.15
C ILE A 51 -4.76 10.08 12.44
N MET A 52 -4.51 9.29 11.39
CA MET A 52 -3.92 7.95 11.53
C MET A 52 -2.54 8.01 12.21
N GLN A 53 -1.67 8.93 11.78
CA GLN A 53 -0.35 9.11 12.38
C GLN A 53 -0.42 9.57 13.84
N GLN A 54 -1.39 10.42 14.19
CA GLN A 54 -1.65 10.83 15.57
C GLN A 54 -2.15 9.66 16.43
N ASP A 55 -3.04 8.81 15.91
CA ASP A 55 -3.50 7.60 16.61
C ASP A 55 -2.33 6.65 16.90
N ILE A 56 -1.47 6.38 15.91
CA ILE A 56 -0.27 5.56 16.09
C ILE A 56 0.61 6.11 17.21
N LYS A 57 0.91 7.42 17.18
CA LYS A 57 1.71 8.09 18.21
C LYS A 57 1.03 8.08 19.58
N SER A 58 -0.29 8.27 19.66
CA SER A 58 -1.05 8.27 20.91
C SER A 58 -1.03 6.91 21.62
N ARG A 59 -0.86 5.82 20.86
CA ARG A 59 -0.65 4.48 21.40
C ARG A 59 0.77 4.27 21.96
N GLY A 60 1.68 5.23 21.79
CA GLY A 60 3.07 5.15 22.22
C GLY A 60 3.94 4.30 21.30
N ILE A 61 3.58 4.22 20.01
CA ILE A 61 4.42 3.65 18.97
C ILE A 61 5.36 4.75 18.48
N GLU A 62 6.66 4.49 18.55
CA GLU A 62 7.67 5.41 18.04
C GLU A 62 8.04 5.02 16.61
N ILE A 63 8.01 5.99 15.69
CA ILE A 63 8.45 5.81 14.31
C ILE A 63 9.76 6.57 14.15
N CYS A 64 10.83 5.85 13.77
CA CYS A 64 12.14 6.42 13.50
C CYS A 64 12.58 6.03 12.09
N ASP A 65 13.46 6.83 11.48
CA ASP A 65 14.15 6.41 10.27
C ASP A 65 14.95 5.13 10.52
N SER A 66 14.89 4.21 9.58
CA SER A 66 15.63 2.95 9.66
C SER A 66 17.12 3.22 9.43
N PRO A 67 18.02 2.64 10.25
CA PRO A 67 19.46 2.65 9.99
C PRO A 67 19.84 1.78 8.78
N VAL A 68 18.91 0.94 8.31
CA VAL A 68 19.05 0.11 7.11
C VAL A 68 18.23 0.72 5.98
N SER A 69 18.86 0.95 4.83
CA SER A 69 18.16 1.52 3.67
C SER A 69 17.06 0.60 3.14
N SER A 70 16.03 1.20 2.54
CA SER A 70 14.93 0.49 1.89
C SER A 70 15.43 -0.53 0.85
N THR A 71 16.46 -0.21 0.07
CA THR A 71 17.09 -1.12 -0.91
C THR A 71 17.66 -2.37 -0.24
N LYS A 72 18.38 -2.23 0.88
CA LYS A 72 18.94 -3.36 1.63
C LYS A 72 17.83 -4.21 2.24
N LEU A 73 16.76 -3.60 2.76
CA LEU A 73 15.59 -4.33 3.28
C LEU A 73 14.88 -5.13 2.17
N LYS A 74 14.64 -4.53 1.00
CA LYS A 74 14.06 -5.22 -0.18
C LYS A 74 14.91 -6.40 -0.63
N GLN A 75 16.23 -6.23 -0.66
CA GLN A 75 17.15 -7.30 -1.01
C GLN A 75 17.08 -8.44 0.01
N LYS A 76 17.20 -8.14 1.30
CA LYS A 76 17.10 -9.14 2.37
C LYS A 76 15.74 -9.85 2.36
N TRP A 77 14.65 -9.11 2.11
CA TRP A 77 13.32 -9.68 1.95
C TRP A 77 13.28 -10.72 0.84
N ARG A 78 13.83 -10.39 -0.33
CA ARG A 78 13.92 -11.32 -1.46
C ARG A 78 14.75 -12.55 -1.12
N GLU A 79 15.90 -12.36 -0.49
CA GLU A 79 16.78 -13.47 -0.10
C GLU A 79 16.08 -14.45 0.84
N VAL A 80 15.32 -13.95 1.82
CA VAL A 80 14.63 -14.80 2.80
C VAL A 80 13.38 -15.45 2.20
N PHE A 81 12.45 -14.65 1.70
CA PHE A 81 11.11 -15.14 1.34
C PHE A 81 11.01 -15.72 -0.08
N LEU A 82 11.96 -15.41 -0.96
CA LEU A 82 12.03 -15.94 -2.34
C LEU A 82 13.25 -16.86 -2.55
N SER A 83 13.93 -17.30 -1.48
CA SER A 83 15.09 -18.20 -1.54
C SER A 83 14.89 -19.44 -2.41
N LYS A 84 13.65 -19.94 -2.49
CA LYS A 84 13.29 -21.13 -3.28
C LYS A 84 13.15 -20.89 -4.78
N LEU A 85 13.05 -19.63 -5.21
CA LEU A 85 12.84 -19.29 -6.60
C LEU A 85 14.16 -18.87 -7.24
N ASN A 86 14.49 -19.50 -8.36
CA ASN A 86 15.62 -19.05 -9.17
C ASN A 86 15.29 -17.75 -9.92
N LYS A 87 16.32 -17.13 -10.53
CA LYS A 87 16.16 -15.85 -11.25
C LYS A 87 15.14 -15.91 -12.39
N GLN A 88 15.01 -17.05 -13.08
CA GLN A 88 14.05 -17.19 -14.18
C GLN A 88 12.61 -17.28 -13.66
N GLU A 89 12.38 -18.03 -12.58
CA GLU A 89 11.07 -18.13 -11.92
C GLU A 89 10.64 -16.76 -11.37
N GLN A 90 11.57 -16.04 -10.75
CA GLN A 90 11.37 -14.68 -10.27
C GLN A 90 10.99 -13.73 -11.42
N LYS A 91 11.63 -13.84 -12.60
CA LYS A 91 11.29 -13.04 -13.78
C LYS A 91 9.88 -13.35 -14.30
N LYS A 92 9.47 -14.63 -14.31
CA LYS A 92 8.13 -15.07 -14.78
C LYS A 92 6.98 -14.49 -13.97
N ILE A 93 7.20 -14.20 -12.69
CA ILE A 93 6.20 -13.58 -11.80
C ILE A 93 6.39 -12.06 -11.70
N TYR A 94 7.19 -11.44 -12.56
CA TYR A 94 7.42 -9.99 -12.58
C TYR A 94 7.85 -9.42 -11.21
N ILE A 95 8.67 -10.16 -10.46
CA ILE A 95 9.00 -9.80 -9.06
C ILE A 95 9.72 -8.45 -8.92
N ASN A 96 10.35 -7.98 -9.99
CA ASN A 96 11.03 -6.69 -10.00
C ASN A 96 10.06 -5.51 -10.04
N GLN A 97 8.81 -5.73 -10.45
CA GLN A 97 7.75 -4.72 -10.39
C GLN A 97 7.20 -4.65 -8.97
N PHE A 98 6.80 -5.81 -8.40
CA PHE A 98 6.23 -5.91 -7.06
C PHE A 98 6.74 -7.16 -6.33
N LEU A 99 7.33 -7.01 -5.14
CA LEU A 99 7.79 -8.16 -4.35
C LEU A 99 6.61 -9.03 -3.89
N TRP A 100 5.44 -8.43 -3.66
CA TRP A 100 4.24 -9.17 -3.28
C TRP A 100 3.72 -10.12 -4.37
N HIS A 101 4.23 -10.04 -5.61
CA HIS A 101 3.94 -11.05 -6.64
C HIS A 101 4.35 -12.46 -6.24
N GLY A 102 5.32 -12.61 -5.33
CA GLY A 102 5.62 -13.92 -4.74
C GLY A 102 4.39 -14.58 -4.11
N PHE A 103 3.46 -13.79 -3.56
CA PHE A 103 2.22 -14.28 -2.97
C PHE A 103 1.10 -14.46 -4.00
N SER A 104 0.86 -13.47 -4.87
CA SER A 104 -0.27 -13.53 -5.82
C SER A 104 -0.09 -14.60 -6.90
N TYR A 105 1.16 -14.93 -7.26
CA TYR A 105 1.50 -16.06 -8.13
C TYR A 105 1.73 -17.37 -7.36
N GLU A 106 1.33 -17.41 -6.08
CA GLU A 106 1.34 -18.60 -5.22
C GLU A 106 2.72 -19.26 -5.07
N LYS A 107 3.80 -18.47 -5.17
CA LYS A 107 5.18 -18.97 -5.00
C LYS A 107 5.64 -18.96 -3.55
N ILE A 108 5.00 -18.16 -2.71
CA ILE A 108 5.23 -18.10 -1.27
C ILE A 108 3.96 -18.57 -0.57
N ASN A 109 4.08 -19.64 0.24
CA ASN A 109 2.99 -20.07 1.11
C ASN A 109 2.67 -18.96 2.12
N CYS A 110 1.40 -18.58 2.20
CA CYS A 110 0.96 -17.51 3.08
C CYS A 110 -0.51 -17.69 3.49
N ILE A 111 -0.91 -16.89 4.46
CA ILE A 111 -2.32 -16.59 4.72
C ILE A 111 -2.61 -15.18 4.19
N SER A 112 -3.86 -14.93 3.80
CA SER A 112 -4.25 -13.66 3.16
C SER A 112 -5.47 -13.01 3.82
N LYS A 113 -5.76 -11.77 3.41
CA LYS A 113 -6.96 -10.99 3.79
C LYS A 113 -7.11 -10.88 5.31
N GLY A 114 -8.33 -11.09 5.82
CA GLY A 114 -8.61 -11.01 7.26
C GLY A 114 -7.76 -11.96 8.12
N LYS A 115 -7.31 -13.10 7.59
CA LYS A 115 -6.41 -14.01 8.31
C LYS A 115 -5.02 -13.37 8.49
N ALA A 116 -4.48 -12.74 7.44
CA ALA A 116 -3.22 -12.02 7.51
C ALA A 116 -3.27 -10.83 8.50
N ARG A 117 -4.36 -10.05 8.45
CA ARG A 117 -4.58 -8.92 9.39
C ARG A 117 -4.59 -9.39 10.84
N ARG A 118 -5.30 -10.48 11.14
CA ARG A 118 -5.31 -11.08 12.49
C ARG A 118 -3.94 -11.63 12.89
N ALA A 119 -3.21 -12.23 11.96
CA ALA A 119 -1.88 -12.74 12.25
C ALA A 119 -0.91 -11.62 12.63
N LEU A 120 -0.92 -10.48 11.93
CA LEU A 120 -0.12 -9.31 12.32
C LEU A 120 -0.44 -8.86 13.75
N ILE A 121 -1.72 -8.72 14.10
CA ILE A 121 -2.15 -8.28 15.44
C ILE A 121 -1.67 -9.26 16.52
N ASN A 122 -1.91 -10.56 16.30
CA ASN A 122 -1.63 -11.60 17.29
C ASN A 122 -0.14 -11.98 17.38
N HIS A 123 0.68 -11.59 16.39
CA HIS A 123 2.09 -11.90 16.41
C HIS A 123 2.83 -11.03 17.44
N LYS A 124 3.67 -11.68 18.27
CA LYS A 124 4.54 -10.99 19.21
C LYS A 124 5.59 -10.21 18.44
N LYS A 125 5.64 -8.91 18.65
CA LYS A 125 6.55 -7.98 17.98
C LYS A 125 6.83 -6.81 18.91
N ASN A 126 8.10 -6.47 19.09
CA ASN A 126 8.50 -5.30 19.87
C ASN A 126 9.03 -4.18 18.97
N GLU A 127 9.73 -4.57 17.92
CA GLU A 127 10.26 -3.68 16.90
C GLU A 127 10.03 -4.31 15.52
N VAL A 128 9.66 -3.50 14.54
CA VAL A 128 9.48 -3.93 13.14
C VAL A 128 10.09 -2.92 12.19
N PHE A 129 10.61 -3.40 11.07
CA PHE A 129 10.96 -2.57 9.93
C PHE A 129 9.75 -2.42 9.02
N VAL A 130 9.53 -1.20 8.53
CA VAL A 130 8.49 -0.86 7.56
C VAL A 130 9.15 -0.22 6.35
N PHE A 131 8.93 -0.78 5.16
CA PHE A 131 9.44 -0.24 3.89
C PHE A 131 8.41 -0.42 2.78
N TYR A 132 8.62 0.27 1.65
CA TYR A 132 7.65 0.35 0.56
C TYR A 132 8.25 -0.08 -0.76
N GLN A 133 7.42 -0.59 -1.69
CA GLN A 133 7.88 -1.02 -3.01
C GLN A 133 8.58 0.11 -3.78
N HIS A 134 7.93 1.28 -3.87
CA HIS A 134 8.37 2.39 -4.74
C HIS A 134 8.88 3.63 -4.00
N LYS A 135 8.94 3.60 -2.67
CA LYS A 135 9.56 4.67 -1.89
C LYS A 135 10.96 4.25 -1.45
N GLU A 136 11.89 5.20 -1.42
CA GLU A 136 13.22 5.00 -0.85
C GLU A 136 13.23 5.15 0.68
N ALA A 137 12.07 5.29 1.31
CA ALA A 137 11.91 5.37 2.76
C ALA A 137 11.87 3.99 3.42
N ALA A 138 12.49 3.90 4.60
CA ALA A 138 12.39 2.77 5.51
C ALA A 138 12.36 3.29 6.94
N TYR A 139 11.51 2.67 7.77
CA TYR A 139 11.29 3.07 9.15
C TYR A 139 11.46 1.89 10.10
N ILE A 140 11.80 2.21 11.34
CA ILE A 140 11.65 1.32 12.48
C ILE A 140 10.45 1.80 13.29
N TYR A 141 9.53 0.88 13.58
CA TYR A 141 8.44 1.11 14.53
C TYR A 141 8.80 0.40 15.83
N LYS A 142 9.03 1.15 16.90
CA LYS A 142 9.25 0.61 18.25
C LYS A 142 7.94 0.53 19.01
N ASN A 143 7.90 -0.30 20.05
CA ASN A 143 6.67 -0.67 20.76
C ASN A 143 5.61 -1.24 19.79
N ALA A 144 6.08 -2.03 18.82
CA ALA A 144 5.29 -2.57 17.71
C ALA A 144 4.16 -3.50 18.16
N SER A 145 4.14 -3.94 19.43
CA SER A 145 3.10 -4.79 20.00
C SER A 145 1.70 -4.23 19.80
N LYS A 146 1.58 -2.90 19.75
CA LYS A 146 0.33 -2.16 19.60
C LYS A 146 -0.10 -1.92 18.16
N ILE A 147 0.75 -2.23 17.16
CA ILE A 147 0.45 -2.03 15.73
C ILE A 147 -0.75 -2.89 15.32
N LYS A 148 -1.65 -2.26 14.55
CA LYS A 148 -2.82 -2.87 13.93
C LYS A 148 -2.65 -2.90 12.42
N ALA A 149 -3.33 -3.81 11.75
CA ALA A 149 -3.32 -3.86 10.28
C ALA A 149 -3.90 -2.59 9.63
N SER A 150 -4.80 -1.88 10.33
CA SER A 150 -5.40 -0.63 9.87
C SER A 150 -4.42 0.54 9.83
N ASP A 151 -3.30 0.45 10.55
CA ASP A 151 -2.24 1.48 10.56
C ASP A 151 -1.58 1.65 9.20
N PHE A 152 -1.85 0.73 8.26
CA PHE A 152 -1.29 0.65 6.93
C PHE A 152 -2.35 0.70 5.82
N ASP A 153 -3.64 0.92 6.15
CA ASP A 153 -4.72 0.85 5.14
C ASP A 153 -4.59 1.98 4.09
N MET A 154 -4.04 3.12 4.50
CA MET A 154 -3.76 4.26 3.62
C MET A 154 -2.45 4.14 2.83
N ASP A 155 -1.56 3.20 3.19
CA ASP A 155 -0.24 3.07 2.58
C ASP A 155 -0.22 2.05 1.45
N ASP A 156 0.37 2.36 0.31
CA ASP A 156 0.46 1.42 -0.81
C ASP A 156 1.77 0.62 -0.84
N ASP A 157 1.64 -0.67 -1.14
CA ASP A 157 2.73 -1.64 -1.27
C ASP A 157 3.74 -1.59 -0.11
N VAL A 158 3.21 -1.76 1.10
CA VAL A 158 3.96 -1.70 2.35
C VAL A 158 4.30 -3.08 2.87
N TYR A 159 5.54 -3.22 3.34
CA TYR A 159 6.13 -4.44 3.88
C TYR A 159 6.53 -4.18 5.31
N VAL A 160 5.98 -4.99 6.22
CA VAL A 160 6.31 -5.00 7.64
C VAL A 160 7.02 -6.29 7.93
N VAL A 161 8.22 -6.22 8.53
CA VAL A 161 9.04 -7.38 8.89
C VAL A 161 9.62 -7.20 10.29
N ASP A 162 9.90 -8.31 10.96
CA ASP A 162 10.78 -8.26 12.13
C ASP A 162 12.24 -8.06 11.74
N LYS A 163 13.08 -7.80 12.75
CA LYS A 163 14.51 -7.56 12.59
C LYS A 163 15.27 -8.69 11.89
N ASP A 164 14.85 -9.92 12.16
CA ASP A 164 15.50 -11.12 11.66
C ASP A 164 14.81 -11.70 10.43
N PHE A 165 13.73 -11.04 9.95
CA PHE A 165 12.93 -11.45 8.80
C PHE A 165 12.30 -12.85 9.00
N GLN A 166 12.03 -13.22 10.25
CA GLN A 166 11.28 -14.43 10.62
C GLN A 166 9.83 -14.41 10.16
N TRP A 167 9.27 -13.23 9.89
CA TRP A 167 7.95 -13.09 9.30
C TRP A 167 7.82 -11.79 8.51
N THR A 168 6.80 -11.77 7.65
CA THR A 168 6.42 -10.55 6.92
C THR A 168 4.91 -10.43 6.84
N TYR A 169 4.43 -9.20 7.00
CA TYR A 169 3.10 -8.76 6.62
C TYR A 169 3.22 -7.80 5.44
N VAL A 170 2.40 -8.00 4.42
CA VAL A 170 2.47 -7.22 3.18
C VAL A 170 1.09 -6.72 2.81
N LYS A 171 0.89 -5.40 2.72
CA LYS A 171 -0.35 -4.79 2.18
C LYS A 171 -0.06 -4.22 0.79
N THR A 172 -0.91 -4.59 -0.16
CA THR A 172 -0.79 -4.21 -1.57
C THR A 172 -1.68 -3.00 -1.88
N HIS A 173 -1.36 -2.26 -2.95
CA HIS A 173 -2.25 -1.24 -3.48
C HIS A 173 -3.51 -1.84 -4.15
N GLU A 174 -3.41 -3.08 -4.65
CA GLU A 174 -4.53 -3.78 -5.28
C GLU A 174 -5.50 -4.35 -4.25
N LYS A 175 -6.76 -3.89 -4.27
CA LYS A 175 -7.82 -4.34 -3.34
C LYS A 175 -8.15 -5.83 -3.42
N MET A 176 -7.89 -6.45 -4.57
CA MET A 176 -8.19 -7.87 -4.79
C MET A 176 -7.05 -8.79 -4.31
N CYS A 177 -5.87 -8.22 -4.06
CA CYS A 177 -4.68 -8.92 -3.60
C CYS A 177 -4.43 -8.61 -2.12
N GLY A 178 -3.93 -9.61 -1.38
CA GLY A 178 -3.50 -9.43 -0.01
C GLY A 178 -4.58 -8.91 0.96
N PRO A 179 -4.17 -8.24 2.06
CA PRO A 179 -2.81 -8.31 2.59
C PRO A 179 -2.37 -9.76 2.84
N TYR A 180 -1.07 -10.01 2.87
CA TYR A 180 -0.48 -11.33 3.08
C TYR A 180 0.28 -11.37 4.40
N PHE A 181 0.36 -12.55 5.01
CA PHE A 181 1.23 -12.82 6.13
C PHE A 181 1.89 -14.18 5.94
N THR A 182 3.20 -14.24 6.18
CA THR A 182 3.93 -15.50 6.20
C THR A 182 5.06 -15.47 7.22
N LYS A 183 5.49 -16.64 7.65
CA LYS A 183 6.72 -16.81 8.43
C LYS A 183 7.79 -17.33 7.49
N SER A 184 9.03 -16.86 7.66
CA SER A 184 10.16 -17.55 7.03
C SER A 184 10.19 -18.98 7.58
N LYS A 185 10.60 -19.92 6.73
CA LYS A 185 10.78 -21.30 7.16
C LYS A 185 11.96 -21.43 8.11
#